data_AF-A0A2X2T1V9-F1
#
_entry.id   AF-A0A2X2T1V9-F1
#
_cell.length_a   1.000
_cell.length_b   1.000
_cell.length_c   1.000
_cell.angle_alpha   90.00
_cell.angle_beta   90.00
_cell.angle_gamma   90.00
#
_symmetry.space_group_name_H-M   'P 1'
#
loop_
_entity.id
_entity.type
_entity.pdbx_description
1 polymer ?
#
loop_
_entity_poly.entity_id
_entity_poly.type
_entity_poly.pdbx_seq_one_letter_code
_entity_poly.pdbx_strand_id
1 'polypeptide(L)'
;MWQVPTSRKCLPLHKPFLAKPVVRPSDSELDKLSAVLNDAKNKKIALYCGHGCQYAVKEVEKLAETLKAPIVASFRGKIFFDRTDSPYIAGMNGLLGHRSGYDACAKADVLVMLGTDFPYAEFLPKKKLLFK
;
A
#
# COMPACT_ATOMS: atom_id res chain seq x y z
N MET A 1 38.45 59.07 -9.79
CA MET A 1 38.85 57.67 -9.54
C MET A 1 38.17 57.24 -8.23
N TRP A 2 36.99 56.61 -8.32
CA TRP A 2 36.19 56.17 -7.17
C TRP A 2 36.35 54.65 -7.05
N GLN A 3 36.98 54.17 -5.97
CA GLN A 3 37.11 52.74 -5.72
C GLN A 3 35.85 52.25 -4.99
N VAL A 4 35.16 51.30 -5.62
CA VAL A 4 34.00 50.61 -5.03
C VAL A 4 34.53 49.53 -4.08
N PRO A 5 34.10 49.47 -2.80
CA PRO A 5 34.59 48.45 -1.90
C PRO A 5 33.98 47.09 -2.24
N THR A 6 34.76 46.24 -2.92
CA THR A 6 34.49 44.82 -3.12
C THR A 6 34.89 44.03 -1.87
N SER A 7 33.99 43.86 -0.90
CA SER A 7 33.98 42.67 -0.02
C SER A 7 32.80 42.65 0.95
N ARG A 8 31.58 42.41 0.47
CA ARG A 8 30.58 41.77 1.32
C ARG A 8 30.71 40.26 1.13
N LYS A 9 31.39 39.60 2.07
CA LYS A 9 31.31 38.14 2.22
C LYS A 9 29.82 37.79 2.37
N CYS A 10 29.25 37.15 1.36
CA CYS A 10 27.93 36.57 1.45
C CYS A 10 28.04 35.43 2.48
N LEU A 11 27.58 35.66 3.71
CA LEU A 11 27.49 34.61 4.72
C LEU A 11 26.67 33.46 4.12
N PRO A 12 27.06 32.18 4.31
CA PRO A 12 26.30 31.07 3.75
C PRO A 12 24.88 31.16 4.31
N LEU A 13 23.92 31.42 3.42
CA LEU A 13 22.50 31.48 3.76
C LEU A 13 22.17 30.21 4.56
N HIS A 14 21.54 30.42 5.71
CA HIS A 14 21.06 29.39 6.62
C HIS A 14 20.46 28.22 5.82
N LYS A 15 21.05 27.01 5.94
CA LYS A 15 20.51 25.82 5.27
C LYS A 15 19.07 25.64 5.74
N PRO A 16 18.06 25.68 4.84
CA PRO A 16 16.68 25.49 5.26
C PRO A 16 16.53 24.09 5.85
N PHE A 17 15.89 23.99 7.01
CA PHE A 17 15.54 22.71 7.61
C PHE A 17 14.48 22.03 6.74
N LEU A 18 14.88 20.99 6.01
CA LEU A 18 13.97 20.18 5.20
C LEU A 18 13.36 19.10 6.08
N ALA A 19 12.20 19.39 6.67
CA ALA A 19 11.43 18.40 7.40
C ALA A 19 10.98 17.27 6.46
N LYS A 20 11.07 16.03 6.93
CA LYS A 20 10.47 14.85 6.27
C LYS A 20 9.28 14.39 7.11
N PRO A 21 8.11 15.04 6.99
CA PRO A 21 6.95 14.68 7.79
C PRO A 21 6.51 13.26 7.46
N VAL A 22 6.14 12.50 8.51
CA VAL A 22 5.51 11.19 8.37
C VAL A 22 4.00 11.40 8.46
N VAL A 23 3.29 11.02 7.39
CA VAL A 23 1.82 11.06 7.35
C VAL A 23 1.32 9.62 7.43
N ARG A 24 0.51 9.32 8.44
CA ARG A 24 -0.14 8.02 8.64
C ARG A 24 -1.51 8.19 9.29
N PRO A 25 -2.40 7.17 9.24
CA PRO A 25 -3.65 7.16 10.00
C PRO A 25 -3.41 7.31 11.51
N SER A 26 -4.43 7.78 12.22
CA SER A 26 -4.40 7.89 13.68
C SER A 26 -4.34 6.51 14.35
N ASP A 27 -3.87 6.45 15.59
CA ASP A 27 -3.82 5.18 16.35
C ASP A 27 -5.21 4.57 16.49
N SER A 28 -6.23 5.39 16.70
CA SER A 28 -7.62 4.93 16.81
C SER A 28 -8.15 4.26 15.53
N GLU A 29 -7.68 4.68 14.35
CA GLU A 29 -8.06 4.07 13.07
C GLU A 29 -7.29 2.78 12.83
N LEU A 30 -6.01 2.74 13.21
CA LEU A 30 -5.20 1.53 13.16
C LEU A 30 -5.73 0.45 14.12
N ASP A 31 -6.18 0.84 15.31
CA ASP A 31 -6.79 -0.07 16.29
C ASP A 31 -8.11 -0.65 15.78
N LYS A 32 -8.93 0.15 15.09
CA LYS A 32 -10.14 -0.34 14.44
C LYS A 32 -9.83 -1.35 13.34
N LEU A 33 -8.84 -1.06 12.49
CA LEU A 33 -8.42 -1.98 11.44
C LEU A 33 -7.86 -3.27 12.03
N SER A 34 -7.00 -3.18 13.04
CA SER A 34 -6.40 -4.35 13.69
C SER A 34 -7.47 -5.21 14.39
N ALA A 35 -8.47 -4.60 15.03
CA ALA A 35 -9.59 -5.33 15.61
C ALA A 35 -10.38 -6.11 14.56
N VAL A 36 -10.60 -5.54 13.37
CA VAL A 36 -11.28 -6.24 12.27
C VAL A 36 -10.42 -7.37 11.71
N LEU A 37 -9.12 -7.17 11.54
CA LEU A 37 -8.21 -8.19 11.02
C LEU A 37 -8.00 -9.35 12.02
N ASN A 38 -8.05 -9.07 13.32
CA ASN A 38 -7.89 -10.06 14.38
C ASN A 38 -9.21 -10.77 14.78
N ASP A 39 -10.36 -10.33 14.28
CA ASP A 39 -11.65 -10.97 14.57
C ASP A 39 -11.68 -12.39 13.96
N ALA A 40 -11.87 -13.40 14.81
CA ALA A 40 -11.93 -14.81 14.42
C ALA A 40 -13.05 -15.15 13.42
N LYS A 41 -14.05 -14.27 13.25
CA LYS A 41 -15.08 -14.40 12.21
C LYS A 41 -14.54 -14.12 10.81
N ASN A 42 -13.46 -13.34 10.69
CA ASN A 42 -12.87 -12.90 9.44
C ASN A 42 -11.73 -13.84 9.03
N LYS A 43 -12.07 -15.08 8.66
CA LYS A 43 -11.07 -16.12 8.39
C LYS A 43 -10.36 -15.97 7.04
N LYS A 44 -10.96 -15.25 6.09
CA LYS A 44 -10.39 -15.05 4.75
C LYS A 44 -10.07 -13.59 4.53
N ILE A 45 -8.80 -13.23 4.68
CA ILE A 45 -8.32 -11.88 4.41
C ILE A 45 -7.58 -11.90 3.08
N ALA A 46 -7.79 -10.89 2.24
CA ALA A 46 -6.98 -10.67 1.03
C ALA A 46 -6.42 -9.24 1.02
N LEU A 47 -5.17 -9.10 0.59
CA LEU A 47 -4.50 -7.81 0.45
C LEU A 47 -4.49 -7.42 -1.02
N TYR A 48 -5.13 -6.31 -1.38
CA TYR A 48 -5.13 -5.77 -2.74
C TYR A 48 -4.12 -4.62 -2.85
N CYS A 49 -2.97 -4.87 -3.47
CA CYS A 49 -1.84 -3.95 -3.45
C CYS A 49 -1.65 -3.21 -4.78
N GLY A 50 -1.54 -1.90 -4.68
CA GLY A 50 -1.32 -0.99 -5.80
C GLY A 50 0.10 -0.48 -5.93
N HIS A 51 0.29 0.47 -6.84
CA HIS A 51 1.56 1.18 -7.01
C HIS A 51 1.94 2.01 -5.77
N GLY A 52 0.96 2.45 -4.96
CA GLY A 52 1.22 3.19 -3.72
C GLY A 52 2.06 2.40 -2.71
N CYS A 53 2.14 1.07 -2.84
CA CYS A 53 2.96 0.21 -1.99
C CYS A 53 4.41 0.05 -2.47
N GLN A 54 4.86 0.80 -3.49
CA GLN A 54 6.21 0.66 -4.08
C GLN A 54 7.36 0.70 -3.06
N TYR A 55 7.21 1.45 -1.97
CA TYR A 55 8.21 1.58 -0.91
C TYR A 55 7.90 0.72 0.33
N ALA A 56 6.80 -0.04 0.29
CA ALA A 56 6.28 -0.82 1.42
C ALA A 56 6.15 -2.32 1.09
N VAL A 57 6.86 -2.81 0.07
CA VAL A 57 6.74 -4.21 -0.41
C VAL A 57 7.06 -5.20 0.70
N LYS A 58 8.12 -4.94 1.49
CA LYS A 58 8.55 -5.85 2.58
C LYS A 58 7.53 -5.87 3.72
N GLU A 59 6.95 -4.72 4.02
CA GLU A 59 5.94 -4.55 5.05
C GLU A 59 4.64 -5.24 4.67
N VAL A 60 4.23 -5.13 3.39
CA VAL A 60 3.08 -5.85 2.85
C VAL A 60 3.30 -7.36 2.89
N GLU A 61 4.47 -7.85 2.49
CA GLU A 61 4.82 -9.28 2.59
C GLU A 61 4.77 -9.79 4.03
N LYS A 62 5.33 -9.02 4.98
CA LYS A 62 5.26 -9.36 6.41
C LYS A 62 3.82 -9.39 6.93
N LEU A 63 2.98 -8.47 6.47
CA LEU A 63 1.56 -8.45 6.81
C LEU A 63 0.83 -9.67 6.24
N ALA A 64 1.10 -10.01 4.98
CA ALA A 64 0.57 -11.22 4.34
C ALA A 64 0.98 -12.49 5.10
N GLU A 65 2.25 -12.58 5.51
CA GLU A 65 2.75 -13.68 6.33
C GLU A 65 2.06 -13.77 7.70
N THR A 66 1.83 -12.63 8.35
CA THR A 66 1.21 -12.57 9.67
C THR A 66 -0.25 -13.02 9.59
N LEU A 67 -0.98 -12.52 8.59
CA LEU A 67 -2.41 -12.80 8.39
C LEU A 67 -2.67 -14.10 7.62
N LYS A 68 -1.63 -14.73 7.08
CA LYS A 68 -1.73 -15.84 6.11
C LYS A 68 -2.66 -15.49 4.94
N ALA A 69 -2.54 -14.25 4.45
CA ALA A 69 -3.42 -13.66 3.46
C ALA A 69 -2.77 -13.63 2.07
N PRO A 70 -3.48 -13.97 0.97
CA PRO A 70 -3.00 -13.75 -0.37
C PRO A 70 -2.86 -12.26 -0.72
N ILE A 71 -1.83 -11.96 -1.50
CA ILE A 71 -1.57 -10.65 -2.11
C ILE A 71 -2.06 -10.68 -3.56
N VAL A 72 -2.96 -9.77 -3.87
CA VAL A 72 -3.47 -9.52 -5.22
C VAL A 72 -2.98 -8.17 -5.68
N ALA A 73 -2.33 -8.11 -6.84
CA ALA A 73 -1.78 -6.88 -7.39
C ALA A 73 -2.77 -6.18 -8.33
N SER A 74 -2.81 -4.84 -8.27
CA SER A 74 -3.30 -4.04 -9.40
C SER A 74 -2.32 -4.13 -10.59
N PHE A 75 -2.75 -3.72 -11.79
CA PHE A 75 -1.86 -3.66 -12.95
C PHE A 75 -0.60 -2.83 -12.70
N ARG A 76 -0.73 -1.64 -12.08
CA ARG A 76 0.44 -0.80 -11.75
C ARG A 76 1.25 -1.31 -10.54
N GLY A 77 0.65 -2.15 -9.70
CA GLY A 77 1.33 -2.81 -8.59
C GLY A 77 2.11 -4.06 -9.01
N LYS A 78 1.77 -4.65 -10.17
CA LYS A 78 2.37 -5.88 -10.69
C LYS A 78 3.90 -5.86 -10.65
N ILE A 79 4.52 -4.75 -11.05
CA ILE A 79 5.99 -4.61 -11.08
C ILE A 79 6.68 -4.83 -9.72
N PHE A 80 5.94 -4.75 -8.61
CA PHE A 80 6.46 -4.95 -7.26
C PHE A 80 6.05 -6.29 -6.64
N PHE A 81 4.88 -6.81 -7.02
CA PHE A 81 4.25 -7.98 -6.39
C PHE A 81 4.14 -9.19 -7.31
N ASP A 82 4.58 -9.13 -8.56
CA ASP A 82 4.72 -10.30 -9.45
C ASP A 82 6.11 -10.89 -9.29
N ARG A 83 6.30 -11.59 -8.17
CA ARG A 83 7.59 -12.14 -7.74
C ARG A 83 7.47 -13.63 -7.47
N THR A 84 8.49 -14.40 -7.85
CA THR A 84 8.49 -15.86 -7.65
C THR A 84 8.92 -16.29 -6.26
N ASP A 85 9.51 -15.39 -5.47
CA ASP A 85 10.05 -15.70 -4.14
C ASP A 85 9.02 -15.61 -3.01
N SER A 86 7.86 -14.96 -3.23
CA SER A 86 6.80 -14.90 -2.22
C SER A 86 5.71 -15.95 -2.46
N PRO A 87 5.36 -16.75 -1.43
CA PRO A 87 4.29 -17.75 -1.53
C PRO A 87 2.89 -17.12 -1.44
N TYR A 88 2.78 -15.82 -1.13
CA TYR A 88 1.50 -15.16 -0.88
C TYR A 88 0.89 -14.55 -2.14
N ILE A 89 1.63 -14.47 -3.24
CA ILE A 89 1.18 -13.81 -4.47
C ILE A 89 0.12 -14.66 -5.17
N ALA A 90 -1.09 -14.12 -5.27
CA ALA A 90 -2.22 -14.72 -5.97
C ALA A 90 -2.38 -14.16 -7.41
N GLY A 91 -1.46 -13.31 -7.86
CA GLY A 91 -1.49 -12.67 -9.17
C GLY A 91 -2.31 -11.39 -9.18
N MET A 92 -3.08 -11.17 -10.24
CA MET A 92 -3.84 -9.93 -10.46
C MET A 92 -5.35 -10.18 -10.56
N ASN A 93 -6.15 -9.14 -10.27
CA ASN A 93 -7.60 -9.14 -10.50
C ASN A 93 -7.98 -8.21 -11.70
N GLY A 94 -9.22 -8.33 -12.17
CA GLY A 94 -9.77 -7.61 -13.32
C GLY A 94 -9.80 -8.45 -14.61
N LEU A 95 -10.22 -7.83 -15.72
CA LEU A 95 -10.38 -8.50 -17.01
C LEU A 95 -9.08 -9.15 -17.54
N LEU A 96 -7.94 -8.52 -17.28
CA LEU A 96 -6.61 -9.02 -17.65
C LEU A 96 -5.92 -9.76 -16.49
N GLY A 97 -6.69 -10.09 -15.45
CA GLY A 97 -6.20 -10.73 -14.25
C GLY A 97 -6.12 -12.25 -14.37
N HIS A 98 -5.79 -12.87 -13.25
CA HIS A 98 -5.76 -14.32 -13.08
C HIS A 98 -6.99 -14.75 -12.30
N ARG A 99 -7.47 -15.97 -12.59
CA ARG A 99 -8.59 -16.54 -11.82
C ARG A 99 -8.28 -16.65 -10.33
N SER A 100 -7.01 -16.92 -9.97
CA SER A 100 -6.54 -16.94 -8.58
C SER A 100 -6.72 -15.59 -7.87
N GLY A 101 -6.38 -14.48 -8.53
CA GLY A 101 -6.51 -13.14 -7.98
C GLY A 101 -7.98 -12.74 -7.81
N TYR A 102 -8.81 -13.03 -8.81
CA TYR A 102 -10.25 -12.83 -8.71
C TYR A 102 -10.87 -13.65 -7.58
N ASP A 103 -10.58 -14.96 -7.52
CA ASP A 103 -11.11 -15.84 -6.48
C ASP A 103 -10.67 -15.43 -5.09
N ALA A 104 -9.41 -14.99 -4.92
CA ALA A 104 -8.90 -14.49 -3.64
C ALA A 104 -9.70 -13.28 -3.16
N CYS A 105 -9.96 -12.30 -4.04
CA CYS A 105 -10.79 -11.14 -3.70
C CYS A 105 -12.26 -11.50 -3.46
N ALA A 106 -12.84 -12.34 -4.32
CA ALA A 106 -14.26 -12.68 -4.27
C ALA A 106 -14.62 -13.54 -3.05
N LYS A 107 -13.70 -14.41 -2.60
CA LYS A 107 -13.91 -15.31 -1.45
C LYS A 107 -13.47 -14.68 -0.13
N ALA A 108 -12.82 -13.52 -0.14
CA ALA A 108 -12.39 -12.84 1.08
C ALA A 108 -13.57 -12.34 1.92
N ASP A 109 -13.45 -12.47 3.24
CA ASP A 109 -14.32 -11.84 4.22
C ASP A 109 -13.96 -10.36 4.43
N VAL A 110 -12.65 -10.08 4.37
CA VAL A 110 -12.09 -8.73 4.47
C VAL A 110 -11.14 -8.51 3.31
N LEU A 111 -11.34 -7.41 2.58
CA LEU A 111 -10.44 -6.98 1.51
C LEU A 111 -9.77 -5.67 1.92
N VAL A 112 -8.45 -5.71 2.08
CA VAL A 112 -7.65 -4.53 2.42
C VAL A 112 -7.02 -3.98 1.14
N MET A 113 -7.47 -2.81 0.69
CA MET A 113 -6.93 -2.13 -0.49
C MET A 113 -5.81 -1.19 -0.06
N LEU A 114 -4.58 -1.50 -0.48
CA LEU A 114 -3.38 -0.76 -0.11
C LEU A 114 -2.85 0.00 -1.32
N GLY A 115 -2.84 1.33 -1.26
CA GLY A 115 -2.18 2.18 -2.26
C GLY A 115 -2.72 1.98 -3.69
N THR A 116 -4.01 1.68 -3.82
CA THR A 116 -4.67 1.34 -5.10
C THR A 116 -5.97 2.10 -5.27
N ASP A 117 -6.25 2.51 -6.50
CA ASP A 117 -7.46 3.15 -6.97
C ASP A 117 -8.21 2.28 -7.99
N PHE A 118 -8.03 0.95 -7.89
CA PHE A 118 -8.58 -0.02 -8.85
C PHE A 118 -10.03 0.31 -9.26
N PRO A 119 -10.27 0.60 -10.55
CA PRO A 119 -11.49 1.31 -10.96
C PRO A 119 -12.69 0.39 -11.23
N TYR A 120 -12.48 -0.92 -11.32
CA TYR A 120 -13.51 -1.86 -11.76
C TYR A 120 -14.23 -2.49 -10.55
N ALA A 121 -15.23 -1.79 -10.05
CA ALA A 121 -16.00 -2.20 -8.87
C ALA A 121 -16.71 -3.56 -9.04
N GLU A 122 -17.01 -3.97 -10.27
CA GLU A 122 -17.62 -5.26 -10.57
C GLU A 122 -16.74 -6.47 -10.22
N PHE A 123 -15.42 -6.27 -10.15
CA PHE A 123 -14.46 -7.31 -9.73
C PHE A 123 -14.14 -7.25 -8.23
N LEU A 124 -14.76 -6.34 -7.48
CA LEU A 124 -14.62 -6.24 -6.03
C LEU A 124 -15.79 -6.96 -5.31
N PRO A 125 -15.56 -7.48 -4.10
CA PRO A 125 -16.61 -8.15 -3.34
C PRO A 125 -17.72 -7.16 -2.91
N LYS A 126 -18.98 -7.49 -3.22
CA LYS A 126 -20.14 -6.58 -3.02
C LYS A 126 -20.66 -6.48 -1.58
N LYS A 127 -20.36 -7.45 -0.71
CA LYS A 127 -20.94 -7.56 0.66
C LYS A 127 -19.87 -7.87 1.70
N LYS A 128 -18.73 -7.18 1.65
CA LYS A 128 -17.55 -7.47 2.49
C LYS A 128 -16.95 -6.18 3.04
N LEU A 129 -16.18 -6.30 4.12
CA LEU A 129 -15.51 -5.15 4.72
C LEU A 129 -14.35 -4.72 3.82
N LEU A 130 -14.43 -3.49 3.35
CA LEU A 130 -13.45 -2.88 2.46
C LEU A 130 -12.76 -1.73 3.19
N PHE A 131 -11.44 -1.82 3.30
CA PHE A 131 -10.60 -0.72 3.80
C PHE A 131 -9.78 -0.19 2.63
N LYS A 132 -9.80 1.13 2.41
CA LYS A 132 -9.07 1.82 1.34
C LYS A 132 -8.28 2.98 1.92
#